data_AF-A0A6L6BC97-F1
#
_entry.id   AF-A0A6L6BC97-F1
#
_cell.length_a   1.000
_cell.length_b   1.000
_cell.length_c   1.000
_cell.angle_alpha   90.00
_cell.angle_beta   90.00
_cell.angle_gamma   90.00
#
_symmetry.space_group_name_H-M   'P 1'
#
loop_
_entity.id
_entity.type
_entity.pdbx_description
1 polymer ?
#
loop_
_entity_poly.entity_id
_entity_poly.type
_entity_poly.pdbx_seq_one_letter_code
_entity_poly.pdbx_strand_id
1 'polypeptide(L)' 'MTCVLPVADSEGNVSMKRSCIDGPVMDGSQVMWDLVGKIPEAHA' A
#
# COMPACT_ATOMS: atom_id res chain seq x y z
N MET A 1 -12.65 6.37 -1.06
CA MET A 1 -11.60 5.75 -0.23
C MET A 1 -10.63 5.04 -1.18
N THR A 2 -9.87 5.80 -1.96
CA THR A 2 -9.19 5.32 -3.19
C THR A 2 -7.70 5.61 -3.21
N CYS A 3 -7.20 6.43 -2.29
CA CYS A 3 -5.81 6.87 -2.27
C CYS A 3 -4.94 6.12 -1.25
N VAL A 4 -5.44 5.02 -0.69
CA VAL A 4 -4.65 4.17 0.22
C VAL A 4 -3.99 3.07 -0.60
N LEU A 5 -2.67 2.92 -0.48
CA LEU A 5 -1.88 1.92 -1.18
C LEU A 5 -1.08 1.07 -0.19
N PRO A 6 -1.03 -0.26 -0.37
CA PRO A 6 -0.10 -1.12 0.35
C PRO A 6 1.31 -0.94 -0.23
N VAL A 7 2.27 -0.55 0.62
CA VAL A 7 3.65 -0.28 0.21
C VAL A 7 4.60 -1.07 1.11
N ALA A 8 5.54 -1.79 0.50
CA ALA A 8 6.60 -2.51 1.18
C ALA A 8 7.79 -1.58 1.50
N ASP A 9 8.33 -1.68 2.71
CA ASP A 9 9.60 -1.05 3.07
C ASP A 9 10.80 -1.93 2.69
N SER A 10 12.01 -1.45 2.98
CA SER A 10 13.26 -2.18 2.70
C SER A 10 13.45 -3.47 3.51
N GLU A 11 12.68 -3.63 4.58
CA GLU A 11 12.69 -4.83 5.44
C GLU A 11 11.61 -5.84 5.02
N GLY A 12 10.77 -5.48 4.05
CA GLY A 12 9.67 -6.30 3.55
C GLY A 12 8.36 -6.13 4.32
N ASN A 13 8.26 -5.19 5.27
CA ASN A 13 7.00 -4.93 5.96
C ASN A 13 6.06 -4.13 5.07
N VAL A 14 4.79 -4.53 5.03
CA VAL A 14 3.76 -3.83 4.25
C VAL A 14 2.99 -2.86 5.13
N SER A 15 2.96 -1.60 4.73
CA SER A 15 2.19 -0.52 5.39
C SER A 15 1.16 0.09 4.45
N MET A 16 0.00 0.45 4.98
CA MET A 16 -1.05 1.16 4.23
C MET A 16 -0.79 2.67 4.25
N LYS A 17 -0.36 3.24 3.11
CA LYS A 17 -0.01 4.66 2.96
C LYS A 17 -1.09 5.44 2.23
N ARG A 18 -1.33 6.70 2.59
CA ARG A 18 -2.29 7.58 1.89
C ARG A 18 -1.54 8.46 0.90
N SER A 19 -1.55 8.11 -0.39
CA SER A 19 -0.84 8.87 -1.44
C SER A 19 -1.26 10.34 -1.53
N CYS A 20 -2.53 10.65 -1.25
CA CYS A 20 -3.02 12.03 -1.25
C CYS A 20 -2.44 12.92 -0.13
N ILE A 21 -1.77 12.35 0.87
CA ILE A 21 -1.25 13.09 2.04
C ILE A 21 0.24 12.84 2.21
N ASP A 22 0.63 11.56 2.26
CA ASP A 22 1.98 11.13 2.61
C ASP A 22 2.98 11.28 1.44
N GLY A 23 2.49 11.58 0.25
CA GLY A 23 3.31 11.74 -0.95
C GLY A 23 2.56 11.27 -2.19
N PRO A 24 2.18 12.19 -3.12
CA PRO A 24 1.52 11.80 -4.36
C PRO A 24 2.46 11.03 -5.30
N VAL A 25 3.78 11.10 -5.05
CA VAL A 25 4.83 10.42 -5.81
C VAL A 25 5.58 9.46 -4.89
N MET A 26 5.68 8.20 -5.32
CA MET A 26 6.37 7.12 -4.61
C MET A 26 7.02 6.17 -5.62
N ASP A 27 7.94 5.33 -5.15
CA ASP A 27 8.48 4.26 -5.98
C ASP A 27 7.41 3.18 -6.22
N GLY A 28 6.90 3.11 -7.46
CA GLY A 28 5.88 2.15 -7.84
C GLY A 28 6.31 0.68 -7.75
N SER A 29 7.61 0.40 -7.68
CA SER A 29 8.12 -0.97 -7.49
C SER A 29 7.93 -1.48 -6.05
N GLN A 30 7.76 -0.57 -5.09
CA GLN A 30 7.48 -0.89 -3.69
C GLN A 30 5.97 -1.04 -3.41
N VAL A 31 5.10 -0.72 -4.37
CA VAL A 31 3.65 -0.86 -4.22
C VAL A 31 3.24 -2.30 -4.48
N MET A 32 2.49 -2.88 -3.54
CA MET A 32 1.95 -4.25 -3.66
C MET A 32 0.67 -4.23 -4.50
N TRP A 33 0.81 -4.06 -5.82
CA TRP A 33 -0.31 -3.85 -6.76
C TRP A 33 -1.37 -4.95 -6.72
N ASP A 34 -0.94 -6.19 -6.47
CA ASP A 34 -1.81 -7.35 -6.37
C ASP A 34 -2.71 -7.33 -5.12
N LEU A 35 -2.35 -6.56 -4.09
CA LEU A 35 -3.11 -6.39 -2.85
C LEU A 35 -4.07 -5.20 -2.90
N VAL A 36 -3.99 -4.33 -3.92
CA VAL A 36 -4.88 -3.17 -4.05
C VAL A 36 -6.33 -3.63 -4.18
N GLY A 37 -7.19 -3.10 -3.30
CA GLY A 37 -8.61 -3.43 -3.27
C GLY A 37 -8.94 -4.79 -2.63
N LYS A 38 -7.96 -5.51 -2.10
CA LYS A 38 -8.18 -6.75 -1.36
C LYS A 38 -8.18 -6.51 0.15
N ILE A 39 -9.01 -7.27 0.86
CA ILE A 39 -9.00 -7.33 2.33
C ILE A 39 -8.13 -8.53 2.72
N PRO A 40 -7.10 -8.36 3.55
CA PRO A 40 -6.31 -9.49 4.05
C PRO A 40 -7.19 -10.51 4.77
N GLU A 41 -6.93 -11.79 4.58
CA GLU A 41 -7.72 -12.91 5.13
C GLU A 41 -7.84 -12.89 6.67
N ALA A 42 -7.00 -12.12 7.35
CA ALA A 42 -7.03 -11.94 8.81
C ALA A 42 -8.31 -11.27 9.36
N HIS A 43 -9.22 -10.80 8.49
CA HIS A 43 -10.45 -10.10 8.89
C HIS A 43 -11.74 -10.75 8.37
N ALA A 44 -11.71 -12.03 7.97
CA ALA A 44 -12.90 -12.81 7.58
C ALA A 44 -13.57 -13.50 8.77
#